data_AF-A0A7W8Z0Z5-F1
#
_entry.id   AF-A0A7W8Z0Z5-F1
#
_cell.length_a   1.000
_cell.length_b   1.000
_cell.length_c   1.000
_cell.angle_alpha   90.00
_cell.angle_beta   90.00
_cell.angle_gamma   90.00
#
_symmetry.space_group_name_H-M   'P 1'
#
loop_
_entity.id
_entity.type
_entity.pdbx_description
1 polymer ?
#
loop_
_entity_poly.entity_id
_entity_poly.type
_entity_poly.pdbx_seq_one_letter_code
_entity_poly.pdbx_strand_id
1 'polypeptide(L)'
;MHPTNGHGGTGSGPRETPPHDSGDPNGPTAPRPRQTGRPLPGRAPEPRRDPPRDAPGESPRLKHGPRSGAEGARTSSGDPDRTQRRTPPRRPSPESRPRPPYASPGAGPYVPPSYPPPGPPLAPYTAPPSPAGPYHVPHGAQPPFPPPPPKSDTAASIVWALAPILTCGAATPFTIGWAAAKLRSTMLGISAALYGLGMVAFVAAVASDGSNSMELLGMLGSGASWIGGFVHSLIIRKRVFTSSETPNDYAIAAAQQRRQLRQQARELAENDPALARELRIGRPDLPRTYDDGGLVDVNHAPAEVIAGLPGMNAQLARRVVEARVEVGGFVSAEDVSIALDLPPRLTADLVELTIYLP
;
A
#
# COMPACT_ATOMS: atom_id res chain seq x y z
N MET A 1 -2.41 40.48 73.38
CA MET A 1 -1.94 39.08 73.25
C MET A 1 -0.80 39.04 72.24
N HIS A 2 0.26 38.28 72.51
CA HIS A 2 1.28 37.83 71.54
C HIS A 2 0.73 36.64 70.70
N PRO A 3 1.41 36.07 69.65
CA PRO A 3 2.81 36.25 69.25
C PRO A 3 3.06 36.86 67.84
N THR A 4 3.98 36.31 67.04
CA THR A 4 5.12 37.10 66.50
C THR A 4 5.84 36.51 65.28
N ASN A 5 6.49 37.39 64.49
CA ASN A 5 7.62 37.15 63.56
C ASN A 5 7.35 36.35 62.25
N GLY A 6 8.13 36.53 61.17
CA GLY A 6 9.16 37.55 60.91
C GLY A 6 10.14 37.20 59.76
N HIS A 7 10.86 38.22 59.27
CA HIS A 7 11.96 38.18 58.26
C HIS A 7 11.58 37.72 56.82
N GLY A 8 12.29 38.11 55.75
CA GLY A 8 13.35 39.14 55.63
C GLY A 8 14.32 38.84 54.46
N GLY A 9 14.98 39.87 53.90
CA GLY A 9 16.11 39.72 52.97
C GLY A 9 15.99 40.45 51.62
N THR A 10 16.95 41.35 51.35
CA THR A 10 17.11 42.06 50.06
C THR A 10 18.56 41.93 49.57
N GLY A 11 18.76 41.65 48.27
CA GLY A 11 20.06 41.62 47.60
C GLY A 11 19.95 40.90 46.24
N SER A 12 20.33 41.37 45.04
CA SER A 12 21.19 42.45 44.52
C SER A 12 22.46 41.98 43.78
N GLY A 13 22.29 41.11 42.78
CA GLY A 13 23.27 40.89 41.69
C GLY A 13 24.50 40.03 42.03
N PRO A 14 25.48 39.90 41.11
CA PRO A 14 25.58 40.51 39.77
C PRO A 14 25.44 39.48 38.60
N ARG A 15 25.68 39.94 37.35
CA ARG A 15 25.82 39.10 36.15
C ARG A 15 27.28 38.67 35.96
N GLU A 16 27.49 37.47 35.42
CA GLU A 16 28.78 37.06 34.85
C GLU A 16 28.82 37.28 33.33
N THR A 17 30.00 37.58 32.81
CA THR A 17 30.30 37.66 31.37
C THR A 17 31.66 37.00 31.12
N PRO A 18 31.77 36.02 30.19
CA PRO A 18 33.06 35.39 29.89
C PRO A 18 34.00 36.35 29.13
N PRO A 19 35.33 36.19 29.26
CA PRO A 19 36.31 37.08 28.66
C PRO A 19 36.46 36.87 27.15
N HIS A 20 36.96 37.90 26.48
CA HIS A 20 37.33 37.90 25.07
C HIS A 20 38.83 37.62 24.94
N ASP A 21 39.22 36.59 24.19
CA ASP A 21 40.63 36.29 23.90
C ASP A 21 41.10 37.03 22.62
N SER A 22 42.41 37.20 22.43
CA SER A 22 42.97 38.04 21.35
C SER A 22 44.42 37.72 20.97
N GLY A 23 44.68 37.65 19.65
CA GLY A 23 45.98 37.31 19.04
C GLY A 23 45.96 35.90 18.40
N ASP A 24 46.68 35.59 17.33
CA ASP A 24 47.56 36.42 16.47
C ASP A 24 47.54 35.85 15.03
N PRO A 25 47.30 36.64 13.96
CA PRO A 25 47.08 36.11 12.61
C PRO A 25 48.27 36.31 11.63
N ASN A 26 49.49 35.84 11.92
CA ASN A 26 50.58 35.84 10.91
C ASN A 26 51.64 34.71 10.99
N GLY A 27 51.49 33.71 10.10
CA GLY A 27 52.58 32.89 9.53
C GLY A 27 53.08 31.67 10.32
N PRO A 28 54.00 30.85 9.75
CA PRO A 28 54.39 30.76 8.34
C PRO A 28 54.04 29.39 7.69
N THR A 29 54.01 29.34 6.36
CA THR A 29 53.67 28.13 5.58
C THR A 29 54.76 27.04 5.63
N ALA A 30 54.39 25.80 5.95
CA ALA A 30 55.23 24.60 5.84
C ALA A 30 54.51 23.47 5.05
N PRO A 31 55.23 22.53 4.41
CA PRO A 31 54.72 21.86 3.21
C PRO A 31 53.94 20.55 3.43
N ARG A 32 53.00 20.27 2.52
CA ARG A 32 52.39 18.93 2.35
C ARG A 32 53.44 17.92 1.90
N PRO A 33 53.50 16.70 2.48
CA PRO A 33 54.37 15.64 1.96
C PRO A 33 53.86 15.12 0.61
N ARG A 34 54.70 15.15 -0.42
CA ARG A 34 54.48 14.39 -1.66
C ARG A 34 54.79 12.91 -1.39
N GLN A 35 53.80 12.03 -1.43
CA GLN A 35 54.06 10.60 -1.61
C GLN A 35 54.20 10.29 -3.11
N THR A 36 55.43 9.99 -3.55
CA THR A 36 55.72 9.57 -4.92
C THR A 36 56.37 8.21 -4.96
N GLY A 37 55.55 7.18 -5.20
CA GLY A 37 55.94 5.97 -5.95
C GLY A 37 56.68 4.86 -5.20
N ARG A 38 56.06 3.67 -5.21
CA ARG A 38 56.64 2.50 -5.89
C ARG A 38 55.51 1.59 -6.44
N PRO A 39 55.72 0.91 -7.58
CA PRO A 39 54.73 -0.01 -8.14
C PRO A 39 54.85 -1.42 -7.53
N LEU A 40 53.77 -2.19 -7.61
CA LEU A 40 53.78 -3.65 -7.46
C LEU A 40 53.28 -4.32 -8.75
N PRO A 41 53.79 -5.52 -9.09
CA PRO A 41 53.58 -6.12 -10.41
C PRO A 41 52.38 -7.08 -10.47
N GLY A 42 52.00 -7.45 -11.70
CA GLY A 42 51.28 -8.70 -11.94
C GLY A 42 49.76 -8.62 -11.91
N ARG A 43 49.15 -8.12 -12.99
CA ARG A 43 47.77 -8.48 -13.36
C ARG A 43 47.73 -8.89 -14.82
N ALA A 44 47.70 -10.20 -15.07
CA ALA A 44 47.50 -10.74 -16.41
C ALA A 44 46.05 -10.46 -16.88
N PRO A 45 45.81 -10.28 -18.19
CA PRO A 45 44.46 -10.12 -18.72
C PRO A 45 43.73 -11.47 -18.75
N GLU A 46 42.50 -11.52 -18.22
CA GLU A 46 41.62 -12.67 -18.47
C GLU A 46 41.13 -12.68 -19.93
N PRO A 47 41.08 -13.84 -20.60
CA PRO A 47 40.54 -13.96 -21.93
C PRO A 47 39.00 -13.94 -21.92
N ARG A 48 38.41 -13.37 -22.99
CA ARG A 48 36.96 -13.46 -23.23
C ARG A 48 36.53 -14.93 -23.36
N ARG A 49 35.37 -15.27 -22.80
CA ARG A 49 34.65 -16.50 -23.13
C ARG A 49 33.53 -16.18 -24.13
N ASP A 50 33.80 -16.46 -25.40
CA ASP A 50 32.74 -16.61 -26.40
C ASP A 50 32.07 -18.00 -26.27
N PRO A 51 30.78 -18.15 -26.61
CA PRO A 51 30.05 -19.40 -26.40
C PRO A 51 30.40 -20.47 -27.46
N PRO A 52 30.46 -21.76 -27.10
CA PRO A 52 30.74 -22.82 -28.05
C PRO A 52 29.56 -22.99 -29.03
N ARG A 53 29.88 -22.97 -30.32
CA ARG A 53 28.94 -23.24 -31.40
C ARG A 53 29.64 -24.14 -32.42
N ASP A 54 29.25 -25.40 -32.47
CA ASP A 54 29.46 -26.26 -33.63
C ASP A 54 28.44 -27.41 -33.68
N ALA A 55 28.28 -28.00 -34.86
CA ALA A 55 27.28 -29.02 -35.18
C ALA A 55 28.00 -30.37 -35.51
N PRO A 56 27.64 -31.26 -36.48
CA PRO A 56 26.54 -31.28 -37.47
C PRO A 56 25.75 -32.62 -37.56
N GLY A 57 24.83 -32.69 -38.53
CA GLY A 57 24.15 -33.91 -38.98
C GLY A 57 22.63 -33.89 -38.72
N GLU A 58 21.76 -34.32 -39.63
CA GLU A 58 21.93 -34.64 -41.06
C GLU A 58 20.56 -34.46 -41.78
N SER A 59 20.51 -34.39 -43.11
CA SER A 59 19.27 -34.22 -43.89
C SER A 59 19.06 -35.35 -44.90
N PRO A 60 17.82 -35.77 -45.18
CA PRO A 60 17.33 -35.59 -46.55
C PRO A 60 15.81 -35.34 -46.74
N ARG A 61 15.53 -34.24 -47.47
CA ARG A 61 14.58 -34.08 -48.60
C ARG A 61 13.41 -35.07 -48.87
N LEU A 62 12.26 -34.45 -49.22
CA LEU A 62 11.31 -34.77 -50.33
C LEU A 62 10.29 -35.94 -50.20
N LYS A 63 8.96 -35.63 -50.22
CA LYS A 63 8.03 -35.72 -51.40
C LYS A 63 6.51 -35.71 -51.07
N HIS A 64 5.71 -35.30 -52.08
CA HIS A 64 4.27 -35.58 -52.34
C HIS A 64 3.13 -34.98 -51.46
N GLY A 65 2.06 -34.52 -52.15
CA GLY A 65 0.65 -34.44 -51.68
C GLY A 65 -0.20 -35.56 -52.36
N PRO A 66 -1.51 -35.43 -52.67
CA PRO A 66 -2.35 -34.20 -52.75
C PRO A 66 -3.84 -34.31 -52.28
N ARG A 67 -4.61 -33.22 -52.48
CA ARG A 67 -6.08 -33.11 -52.79
C ARG A 67 -7.15 -34.07 -52.20
N SER A 68 -8.14 -33.46 -51.52
CA SER A 68 -9.59 -33.53 -51.84
C SER A 68 -10.34 -32.37 -51.13
N GLY A 69 -11.57 -31.95 -51.47
CA GLY A 69 -12.38 -32.29 -52.65
C GLY A 69 -13.92 -32.20 -52.49
N ALA A 70 -14.48 -31.06 -52.04
CA ALA A 70 -15.93 -30.73 -51.89
C ALA A 70 -16.07 -29.21 -51.57
N GLU A 71 -17.09 -28.39 -51.88
CA GLU A 71 -18.36 -28.42 -52.66
C GLU A 71 -19.52 -29.32 -52.16
N GLY A 72 -20.79 -28.87 -52.01
CA GLY A 72 -21.44 -27.53 -52.16
C GLY A 72 -22.51 -27.31 -51.05
N ALA A 73 -23.46 -26.35 -51.08
CA ALA A 73 -23.99 -25.48 -52.14
C ALA A 73 -24.52 -24.13 -51.58
N ARG A 74 -25.22 -23.30 -52.39
CA ARG A 74 -25.68 -21.92 -52.05
C ARG A 74 -27.21 -21.75 -52.09
N THR A 75 -27.76 -21.03 -51.11
CA THR A 75 -28.87 -20.03 -51.20
C THR A 75 -28.77 -19.15 -49.94
N SER A 76 -28.78 -17.81 -49.91
CA SER A 76 -29.27 -16.70 -50.75
C SER A 76 -30.67 -16.18 -50.38
N SER A 77 -30.80 -14.84 -50.30
CA SER A 77 -31.97 -14.03 -49.87
C SER A 77 -32.30 -14.10 -48.36
N GLY A 78 -32.77 -13.03 -47.69
CA GLY A 78 -32.91 -11.63 -48.11
C GLY A 78 -33.91 -10.85 -47.23
N ASP A 79 -33.45 -9.77 -46.60
CA ASP A 79 -34.24 -8.77 -45.84
C ASP A 79 -34.85 -7.74 -46.83
N PRO A 80 -36.09 -7.18 -46.66
CA PRO A 80 -36.29 -6.07 -45.70
C PRO A 80 -37.73 -5.83 -45.12
N ASP A 81 -37.79 -4.83 -44.22
CA ASP A 81 -38.92 -3.92 -43.92
C ASP A 81 -40.19 -4.47 -43.16
N ARG A 82 -41.07 -3.68 -42.49
CA ARG A 82 -40.92 -2.48 -41.61
C ARG A 82 -42.27 -2.06 -40.96
N THR A 83 -42.23 -1.57 -39.72
CA THR A 83 -43.27 -0.79 -38.98
C THR A 83 -44.75 -1.22 -38.95
N GLN A 84 -45.23 -1.61 -37.76
CA GLN A 84 -46.40 -1.00 -37.07
C GLN A 84 -46.08 -1.04 -35.54
N ARG A 85 -46.03 0.02 -34.72
CA ARG A 85 -46.91 1.18 -34.39
C ARG A 85 -47.98 0.92 -33.31
N ARG A 86 -47.51 0.92 -32.04
CA ARG A 86 -48.19 1.34 -30.77
C ARG A 86 -49.67 0.96 -30.51
N THR A 87 -49.90 0.11 -29.50
CA THR A 87 -50.83 0.41 -28.37
C THR A 87 -50.60 -0.49 -27.14
N PRO A 88 -50.61 0.06 -25.91
CA PRO A 88 -50.80 -0.66 -24.64
C PRO A 88 -52.18 -0.34 -24.01
N PRO A 89 -52.54 -0.88 -22.83
CA PRO A 89 -52.34 -2.25 -22.32
C PRO A 89 -53.70 -2.91 -21.96
N ARG A 90 -53.74 -4.22 -21.69
CA ARG A 90 -54.86 -4.84 -20.96
C ARG A 90 -54.39 -5.97 -20.04
N ARG A 91 -54.75 -5.89 -18.76
CA ARG A 91 -54.39 -6.86 -17.71
C ARG A 91 -55.61 -7.74 -17.38
N PRO A 92 -55.49 -9.08 -17.44
CA PRO A 92 -56.39 -9.98 -16.72
C PRO A 92 -55.71 -10.61 -15.49
N SER A 93 -56.55 -11.18 -14.62
CA SER A 93 -56.32 -11.71 -13.27
C SER A 93 -55.14 -12.66 -13.03
N PRO A 94 -54.58 -12.70 -11.80
CA PRO A 94 -53.63 -13.72 -11.36
C PRO A 94 -54.36 -14.95 -10.78
N GLU A 95 -54.43 -16.02 -11.56
CA GLU A 95 -54.91 -17.35 -11.10
C GLU A 95 -53.75 -18.37 -11.15
N SER A 96 -53.91 -19.52 -10.49
CA SER A 96 -52.96 -20.66 -10.47
C SER A 96 -51.52 -20.43 -9.97
N ARG A 97 -51.36 -20.17 -8.67
CA ARG A 97 -50.20 -20.70 -7.90
C ARG A 97 -50.58 -22.05 -7.25
N PRO A 98 -49.75 -23.11 -7.35
CA PRO A 98 -50.00 -24.37 -6.66
C PRO A 98 -49.85 -24.22 -5.13
N ARG A 99 -50.62 -25.00 -4.36
CA ARG A 99 -50.57 -25.00 -2.88
C ARG A 99 -49.39 -25.84 -2.35
N PRO A 100 -48.74 -25.45 -1.23
CA PRO A 100 -47.75 -26.30 -0.56
C PRO A 100 -48.42 -27.50 0.14
N PRO A 101 -47.78 -28.69 0.16
CA PRO A 101 -48.45 -29.95 0.52
C PRO A 101 -48.32 -30.36 2.00
N TYR A 102 -48.69 -29.47 2.94
CA TYR A 102 -48.83 -29.84 4.36
C TYR A 102 -50.07 -29.20 4.99
N ALA A 103 -51.14 -29.99 5.10
CA ALA A 103 -52.36 -29.65 5.83
C ALA A 103 -52.96 -30.93 6.44
N SER A 104 -52.51 -31.30 7.64
CA SER A 104 -53.08 -32.44 8.37
C SER A 104 -54.47 -32.08 8.90
N PRO A 105 -55.53 -32.86 8.60
CA PRO A 105 -56.86 -32.64 9.15
C PRO A 105 -56.88 -33.09 10.63
N GLY A 106 -57.16 -32.17 11.56
CA GLY A 106 -57.26 -32.51 12.99
C GLY A 106 -57.10 -31.37 13.99
N ALA A 107 -56.66 -30.17 13.57
CA ALA A 107 -56.61 -29.01 14.46
C ALA A 107 -58.03 -28.46 14.76
N GLY A 108 -58.45 -28.52 16.03
CA GLY A 108 -59.67 -27.89 16.51
C GLY A 108 -59.60 -26.36 16.58
N PRO A 109 -60.64 -25.68 17.08
CA PRO A 109 -60.68 -24.22 17.16
C PRO A 109 -59.48 -23.64 17.92
N TYR A 110 -58.80 -22.67 17.30
CA TYR A 110 -57.64 -21.99 17.89
C TYR A 110 -58.08 -21.12 19.07
N VAL A 111 -57.78 -21.58 20.28
CA VAL A 111 -57.86 -20.76 21.49
C VAL A 111 -56.53 -20.00 21.62
N PRO A 112 -56.53 -18.65 21.56
CA PRO A 112 -55.31 -17.87 21.75
C PRO A 112 -54.79 -18.05 23.19
N PRO A 113 -53.47 -18.12 23.42
CA PRO A 113 -52.92 -18.19 24.77
C PRO A 113 -53.32 -16.96 25.60
N SER A 114 -53.87 -17.20 26.79
CA SER A 114 -54.11 -16.14 27.77
C SER A 114 -52.79 -15.47 28.14
N TYR A 115 -52.67 -14.16 27.89
CA TYR A 115 -51.53 -13.39 28.39
C TYR A 115 -51.50 -13.48 29.92
N PRO A 116 -50.36 -13.83 30.55
CA PRO A 116 -50.22 -13.67 31.99
C PRO A 116 -50.33 -12.17 32.35
N PRO A 117 -50.88 -11.82 33.52
CA PRO A 117 -50.91 -10.43 33.96
C PRO A 117 -49.47 -9.88 34.06
N PRO A 118 -49.26 -8.56 33.85
CA PRO A 118 -47.95 -7.96 33.99
C PRO A 118 -47.39 -8.25 35.40
N GLY A 119 -46.20 -8.83 35.45
CA GLY A 119 -45.48 -9.06 36.70
C GLY A 119 -45.18 -7.74 37.43
N PRO A 120 -44.79 -7.80 38.72
CA PRO A 120 -44.34 -6.61 39.44
C PRO A 120 -43.19 -5.94 38.67
N PRO A 121 -43.08 -4.60 38.72
CA PRO A 121 -42.03 -3.89 38.00
C PRO A 121 -40.68 -4.46 38.38
N LEU A 122 -39.88 -4.83 37.37
CA LEU A 122 -38.52 -5.31 37.57
C LEU A 122 -37.77 -4.30 38.44
N ALA A 123 -37.19 -4.77 39.55
CA ALA A 123 -36.29 -3.95 40.35
C ALA A 123 -35.22 -3.36 39.41
N PRO A 124 -34.86 -2.08 39.57
CA PRO A 124 -33.91 -1.44 38.67
C PRO A 124 -32.65 -2.29 38.57
N TYR A 125 -32.24 -2.64 37.35
CA TYR A 125 -31.15 -3.57 37.09
C TYR A 125 -29.83 -2.96 37.57
N THR A 126 -29.54 -3.15 38.85
CA THR A 126 -28.21 -3.02 39.41
C THR A 126 -27.38 -4.11 38.74
N ALA A 127 -26.66 -3.72 37.69
CA ALA A 127 -25.69 -4.59 37.06
C ALA A 127 -24.80 -5.20 38.16
N PRO A 128 -24.46 -6.50 38.09
CA PRO A 128 -23.51 -7.09 39.02
C PRO A 128 -22.24 -6.21 39.00
N PRO A 129 -21.65 -5.87 40.15
CA PRO A 129 -20.53 -4.95 40.20
C PRO A 129 -19.44 -5.44 39.26
N SER A 130 -19.13 -4.67 38.22
CA SER A 130 -18.05 -4.99 37.28
C SER A 130 -16.81 -5.32 38.10
N PRO A 131 -16.14 -6.47 37.85
CA PRO A 131 -15.01 -6.88 38.67
C PRO A 131 -13.95 -5.77 38.66
N ALA A 132 -13.80 -5.11 39.81
CA ALA A 132 -13.04 -3.88 39.96
C ALA A 132 -11.53 -4.16 40.02
N GLY A 133 -11.01 -4.71 38.92
CA GLY A 133 -9.60 -4.91 38.67
C GLY A 133 -9.25 -4.35 37.29
N PRO A 134 -8.16 -3.58 37.15
CA PRO A 134 -7.66 -3.17 35.85
C PRO A 134 -7.10 -4.38 35.13
N TYR A 135 -7.96 -5.14 34.44
CA TYR A 135 -7.57 -6.00 33.33
C TYR A 135 -7.12 -5.11 32.17
N HIS A 136 -5.98 -4.44 32.35
CA HIS A 136 -5.11 -4.11 31.24
C HIS A 136 -4.72 -5.44 30.59
N VAL A 137 -5.50 -5.86 29.59
CA VAL A 137 -4.98 -6.70 28.53
C VAL A 137 -3.80 -5.92 27.96
N PRO A 138 -2.55 -6.40 28.10
CA PRO A 138 -1.41 -5.72 27.52
C PRO A 138 -1.67 -5.57 26.03
N HIS A 139 -1.43 -4.40 25.45
CA HIS A 139 -1.67 -4.16 24.01
C HIS A 139 -0.59 -4.82 23.13
N GLY A 140 -0.14 -6.02 23.52
CA GLY A 140 0.71 -6.89 22.72
C GLY A 140 -0.11 -7.53 21.60
N ALA A 141 0.36 -7.34 20.38
CA ALA A 141 -0.05 -8.11 19.21
C ALA A 141 -1.56 -8.15 18.86
N GLN A 142 -2.21 -6.99 18.86
CA GLN A 142 -2.85 -6.66 17.59
C GLN A 142 -1.73 -6.27 16.61
N PRO A 143 -1.55 -6.96 15.46
CA PRO A 143 -0.60 -6.52 14.47
C PRO A 143 -1.01 -5.09 14.05
N PRO A 144 -0.08 -4.11 13.99
CA PRO A 144 -0.46 -2.73 13.73
C PRO A 144 -1.34 -2.66 12.49
N PHE A 145 -2.56 -2.13 12.65
CA PHE A 145 -3.53 -1.99 11.55
C PHE A 145 -2.80 -1.46 10.32
N PRO A 146 -3.05 -2.00 9.11
CA PRO A 146 -2.43 -1.46 7.91
C PRO A 146 -2.64 0.06 7.91
N PRO A 147 -1.58 0.87 7.68
CA PRO A 147 -1.69 2.31 7.84
C PRO A 147 -2.89 2.88 7.08
N PRO A 148 -3.53 3.97 7.54
CA PRO A 148 -4.64 4.54 6.79
C PRO A 148 -4.17 4.86 5.36
N PRO A 149 -4.92 4.48 4.32
CA PRO A 149 -4.50 4.66 2.94
C PRO A 149 -4.18 6.14 2.68
N PRO A 150 -3.17 6.44 1.83
CA PRO A 150 -2.65 7.79 1.66
C PRO A 150 -3.78 8.74 1.28
N LYS A 151 -3.93 9.83 2.05
CA LYS A 151 -4.95 10.85 1.81
C LYS A 151 -4.76 11.41 0.40
N SER A 152 -5.79 11.28 -0.45
CA SER A 152 -5.72 11.79 -1.82
C SER A 152 -5.59 13.31 -1.80
N ASP A 153 -4.53 13.83 -2.43
CA ASP A 153 -4.28 15.27 -2.49
C ASP A 153 -5.35 15.96 -3.35
N THR A 154 -6.37 16.41 -2.66
CA THR A 154 -7.52 17.11 -3.25
C THR A 154 -7.12 18.48 -3.77
N ALA A 155 -6.10 19.12 -3.19
CA ALA A 155 -5.63 20.44 -3.62
C ALA A 155 -4.85 20.33 -4.94
N ALA A 156 -3.85 19.45 -5.03
CA ALA A 156 -3.14 19.17 -6.28
C ALA A 156 -4.10 18.70 -7.39
N SER A 157 -5.09 17.88 -7.02
CA SER A 157 -6.14 17.43 -7.96
C SER A 157 -7.05 18.55 -8.46
N ILE A 158 -7.31 19.60 -7.66
CA ILE A 158 -8.03 20.82 -8.10
C ILE A 158 -7.14 21.67 -9.00
N VAL A 159 -5.92 21.99 -8.55
CA VAL A 159 -4.97 22.85 -9.29
C VAL A 159 -4.66 22.28 -10.67
N TRP A 160 -4.41 20.97 -10.76
CA TRP A 160 -4.18 20.29 -12.04
C TRP A 160 -5.39 20.38 -12.98
N ALA A 161 -6.60 20.20 -12.46
CA ALA A 161 -7.82 20.27 -13.28
C ALA A 161 -8.17 21.70 -13.69
N LEU A 162 -7.71 22.71 -12.94
CA LEU A 162 -7.81 24.12 -13.29
C LEU A 162 -6.66 24.61 -14.20
N ALA A 163 -5.58 23.86 -14.37
CA ALA A 163 -4.46 24.28 -15.20
C ALA A 163 -4.88 24.67 -16.65
N PRO A 164 -5.80 23.97 -17.34
CA PRO A 164 -6.32 24.41 -18.63
C PRO A 164 -7.06 25.74 -18.57
N ILE A 165 -7.86 26.00 -17.52
CA ILE A 165 -8.61 27.27 -17.44
C ILE A 165 -7.68 28.45 -17.12
N LEU A 166 -6.71 28.24 -16.22
CA LEU A 166 -5.70 29.25 -15.81
C LEU A 166 -4.69 29.61 -16.91
N THR A 167 -4.51 28.77 -17.93
CA THR A 167 -3.51 28.96 -19.01
C THR A 167 -4.16 29.23 -20.37
N CYS A 168 -5.42 29.69 -20.39
CA CYS A 168 -6.17 29.95 -21.63
C CYS A 168 -6.20 28.74 -22.60
N GLY A 169 -6.19 27.52 -22.06
CA GLY A 169 -6.18 26.26 -22.80
C GLY A 169 -4.80 25.65 -23.02
N ALA A 170 -3.71 26.40 -22.85
CA ALA A 170 -2.36 25.95 -23.25
C ALA A 170 -1.85 24.73 -22.46
N ALA A 171 -2.25 24.55 -21.20
CA ALA A 171 -1.89 23.37 -20.42
C ALA A 171 -2.57 22.06 -20.90
N THR A 172 -3.62 22.13 -21.73
CA THR A 172 -4.47 20.97 -22.08
C THR A 172 -3.71 19.77 -22.64
N PRO A 173 -2.87 19.87 -23.69
CA PRO A 173 -2.13 18.70 -24.18
C PRO A 173 -1.17 18.12 -23.14
N PHE A 174 -0.66 18.94 -22.21
CA PHE A 174 0.21 18.48 -21.13
C PHE A 174 -0.57 17.79 -20.00
N THR A 175 -1.73 18.31 -19.58
CA THR A 175 -2.58 17.64 -18.58
C THR A 175 -3.15 16.34 -19.14
N ILE A 176 -3.78 16.37 -20.32
CA ILE A 176 -4.35 15.19 -20.97
C ILE A 176 -3.25 14.18 -21.34
N GLY A 177 -2.06 14.65 -21.76
CA GLY A 177 -0.89 13.80 -22.05
C GLY A 177 -0.31 13.10 -20.81
N TRP A 178 -0.18 13.81 -19.68
CA TRP A 178 0.21 13.19 -18.41
C TRP A 178 -0.84 12.20 -17.91
N ALA A 179 -2.13 12.51 -18.07
CA ALA A 179 -3.20 11.56 -17.78
C ALA A 179 -3.16 10.33 -18.70
N ALA A 180 -2.83 10.49 -19.99
CA ALA A 180 -2.64 9.39 -20.92
C ALA A 180 -1.50 8.46 -20.50
N ALA A 181 -0.37 9.02 -20.07
CA ALA A 181 0.76 8.25 -19.56
C ALA A 181 0.41 7.54 -18.24
N LYS A 182 -0.16 8.26 -17.26
CA LYS A 182 -0.52 7.71 -15.94
C LYS A 182 -1.59 6.62 -16.02
N LEU A 183 -2.59 6.78 -16.89
CA LEU A 183 -3.68 5.82 -17.10
C LEU A 183 -3.41 4.83 -18.25
N ARG A 184 -2.22 4.88 -18.86
CA ARG A 184 -1.79 4.05 -20.01
C ARG A 184 -2.84 3.99 -21.14
N SER A 185 -3.50 5.12 -21.41
CA SER A 185 -4.70 5.19 -22.26
C SER A 185 -4.40 5.80 -23.63
N THR A 186 -4.51 4.99 -24.68
CA THR A 186 -4.31 5.41 -26.08
C THR A 186 -5.29 6.49 -26.52
N MET A 187 -6.55 6.43 -26.09
CA MET A 187 -7.59 7.43 -26.42
C MET A 187 -7.28 8.81 -25.80
N LEU A 188 -6.72 8.84 -24.57
CA LEU A 188 -6.22 10.09 -24.00
C LEU A 188 -4.96 10.56 -24.73
N GLY A 189 -4.09 9.66 -25.20
CA GLY A 189 -2.93 10.01 -26.03
C GLY A 189 -3.33 10.68 -27.35
N ILE A 190 -4.32 10.12 -28.05
CA ILE A 190 -4.91 10.74 -29.25
C ILE A 190 -5.55 12.09 -28.91
N SER A 191 -6.27 12.19 -27.79
CA SER A 191 -6.87 13.46 -27.34
C SER A 191 -5.81 14.53 -27.08
N ALA A 192 -4.71 14.17 -26.40
CA ALA A 192 -3.58 15.06 -26.16
C ALA A 192 -2.90 15.51 -27.46
N ALA A 193 -2.73 14.59 -28.42
CA ALA A 193 -2.18 14.91 -29.74
C ALA A 193 -3.09 15.88 -30.53
N LEU A 194 -4.41 15.70 -30.47
CA LEU A 194 -5.37 16.61 -31.10
C LEU A 194 -5.37 18.01 -30.46
N TYR A 195 -5.34 18.11 -29.12
CA TYR A 195 -5.18 19.40 -28.45
C TYR A 195 -3.82 20.05 -28.74
N GLY A 196 -2.76 19.25 -28.87
CA GLY A 196 -1.42 19.72 -29.23
C GLY A 196 -1.39 20.30 -30.65
N LEU A 197 -1.96 19.57 -31.62
CA LEU A 197 -2.11 20.04 -32.99
C LEU A 197 -2.97 21.30 -33.09
N GLY A 198 -4.07 21.37 -32.32
CA GLY A 198 -4.90 22.57 -32.21
C GLY A 198 -4.15 23.79 -31.68
N MET A 199 -3.31 23.62 -30.67
CA MET A 199 -2.46 24.72 -30.16
C MET A 199 -1.36 25.12 -31.15
N VAL A 200 -0.72 24.17 -31.84
CA VAL A 200 0.26 24.49 -32.90
C VAL A 200 -0.41 25.26 -34.03
N ALA A 201 -1.61 24.87 -34.45
CA ALA A 201 -2.39 25.58 -35.46
C ALA A 201 -2.79 26.99 -35.01
N PHE A 202 -3.17 27.18 -33.73
CA PHE A 202 -3.45 28.51 -33.17
C PHE A 202 -2.20 29.41 -33.15
N VAL A 203 -1.05 28.90 -32.67
CA VAL A 203 0.20 29.66 -32.64
C VAL A 203 0.64 30.04 -34.06
N ALA A 204 0.50 29.12 -35.03
CA ALA A 204 0.78 29.41 -36.44
C ALA A 204 -0.16 30.47 -37.03
N ALA A 205 -1.46 30.43 -36.70
CA ALA A 205 -2.43 31.42 -37.16
C ALA A 205 -2.15 32.82 -36.58
N VAL A 206 -1.82 32.92 -35.29
CA VAL A 206 -1.44 34.18 -34.63
C VAL A 206 -0.11 34.74 -35.14
N ALA A 207 0.78 33.89 -35.66
CA ALA A 207 2.05 34.28 -36.27
C ALA A 207 1.95 34.57 -37.78
N SER A 208 0.75 34.59 -38.36
CA SER A 208 0.52 34.81 -39.79
C SER A 208 -0.40 36.01 -40.06
N ASP A 209 -0.10 36.80 -41.09
CA ASP A 209 -1.02 37.81 -41.63
C ASP A 209 -2.20 37.10 -42.33
N GLY A 210 -3.16 36.66 -41.52
CA GLY A 210 -4.34 35.93 -41.95
C GLY A 210 -5.42 36.82 -42.60
N SER A 211 -6.46 36.18 -43.11
CA SER A 211 -7.73 36.88 -43.37
C SER A 211 -8.62 36.85 -42.13
N ASN A 212 -9.46 37.87 -41.95
CA ASN A 212 -10.36 38.03 -40.80
C ASN A 212 -11.22 36.77 -40.53
N SER A 213 -11.56 36.02 -41.58
CA SER A 213 -12.29 34.75 -41.49
C SER A 213 -11.46 33.62 -40.83
N MET A 214 -10.15 33.56 -41.09
CA MET A 214 -9.24 32.60 -40.47
C MET A 214 -8.89 33.01 -39.03
N GLU A 215 -8.74 34.29 -38.75
CA GLU A 215 -8.60 34.82 -37.38
C GLU A 215 -9.82 34.45 -36.52
N LEU A 216 -11.04 34.70 -37.03
CA LEU A 216 -12.29 34.36 -36.35
C LEU A 216 -12.42 32.85 -36.13
N LEU A 217 -12.06 32.04 -37.13
CA LEU A 217 -12.06 30.57 -37.01
C LEU A 217 -11.05 30.09 -35.95
N GLY A 218 -9.84 30.68 -35.92
CA GLY A 218 -8.82 30.39 -34.93
C GLY A 218 -9.23 30.79 -33.51
N MET A 219 -9.87 31.95 -33.35
CA MET A 219 -10.42 32.41 -32.07
C MET A 219 -11.54 31.49 -31.55
N LEU A 220 -12.49 31.10 -32.42
CA LEU A 220 -13.57 30.18 -32.05
C LEU A 220 -13.05 28.77 -31.74
N GLY A 221 -12.12 28.25 -32.53
CA GLY A 221 -11.47 26.96 -32.29
C GLY A 221 -10.67 26.93 -30.99
N SER A 222 -10.02 28.04 -30.63
CA SER A 222 -9.28 28.18 -29.38
C SER A 222 -10.21 28.30 -28.17
N GLY A 223 -11.29 29.07 -28.27
CA GLY A 223 -12.32 29.12 -27.22
C GLY A 223 -12.98 27.76 -26.96
N ALA A 224 -13.30 27.02 -28.03
CA ALA A 224 -13.80 25.65 -27.94
C ALA A 224 -12.76 24.69 -27.30
N SER A 225 -11.48 24.85 -27.66
CA SER A 225 -10.37 24.05 -27.09
C SER A 225 -10.13 24.35 -25.61
N TRP A 226 -10.27 25.60 -25.19
CA TRP A 226 -10.12 26.04 -23.80
C TRP A 226 -11.21 25.46 -22.88
N ILE A 227 -12.48 25.64 -23.26
CA ILE A 227 -13.62 25.10 -22.52
C ILE A 227 -13.59 23.56 -22.56
N GLY A 228 -13.35 22.98 -23.74
CA GLY A 228 -13.25 21.53 -23.93
C GLY A 228 -12.14 20.90 -23.09
N GLY A 229 -10.94 21.48 -23.09
CA GLY A 229 -9.79 21.00 -22.31
C GLY A 229 -10.00 21.05 -20.80
N PHE A 230 -10.67 22.10 -20.31
CA PHE A 230 -11.08 22.20 -18.91
C PHE A 230 -12.12 21.12 -18.53
N VAL A 231 -13.19 20.98 -19.32
CA VAL A 231 -14.24 19.96 -19.09
C VAL A 231 -13.67 18.54 -19.18
N HIS A 232 -12.81 18.27 -20.16
CA HIS A 232 -12.12 16.98 -20.31
C HIS A 232 -11.27 16.68 -19.06
N SER A 233 -10.49 17.66 -18.59
CA SER A 233 -9.67 17.53 -17.38
C SER A 233 -10.51 17.28 -16.13
N LEU A 234 -11.65 17.96 -15.95
CA LEU A 234 -12.60 17.70 -14.86
C LEU A 234 -13.19 16.27 -14.92
N ILE A 235 -13.58 15.79 -16.11
CA ILE A 235 -14.14 14.44 -16.29
C ILE A 235 -13.13 13.36 -15.89
N ILE A 236 -11.88 13.49 -16.32
CA ILE A 236 -10.84 12.48 -16.03
C ILE A 236 -10.18 12.65 -14.67
N ARG A 237 -10.29 13.83 -14.02
CA ARG A 237 -9.69 14.16 -12.71
C ARG A 237 -9.83 13.03 -11.69
N LYS A 238 -11.03 12.44 -11.53
CA LYS A 238 -11.23 11.32 -10.58
C LYS A 238 -10.41 10.09 -10.96
N ARG A 239 -10.40 9.68 -12.24
CA ARG A 239 -9.58 8.54 -12.70
C ARG A 239 -8.08 8.80 -12.50
N VAL A 240 -7.63 10.04 -12.63
CA VAL A 240 -6.22 10.45 -12.56
C VAL A 240 -5.71 10.60 -11.12
N PHE A 241 -6.57 10.96 -10.15
CA PHE A 241 -6.18 11.25 -8.76
C PHE A 241 -6.77 10.32 -7.68
N THR A 242 -7.80 9.54 -8.01
CA THR A 242 -8.26 8.44 -7.14
C THR A 242 -7.52 7.17 -7.56
N SER A 243 -6.61 6.69 -6.70
CA SER A 243 -6.12 5.31 -6.81
C SER A 243 -7.30 4.35 -6.83
N SER A 244 -7.29 3.39 -7.76
CA SER A 244 -8.26 2.28 -7.77
C SER A 244 -7.95 1.22 -6.71
N GLU A 245 -6.84 1.36 -6.00
CA GLU A 245 -6.40 0.52 -4.89
C GLU A 245 -7.44 0.57 -3.78
N THR A 246 -8.08 -0.57 -3.52
CA THR A 246 -9.04 -0.75 -2.44
C THR A 246 -8.32 -0.77 -1.09
N PRO A 247 -9.04 -0.63 0.04
CA PRO A 247 -8.47 -0.85 1.37
C PRO A 247 -7.83 -2.24 1.53
N ASN A 248 -8.30 -3.25 0.78
CA ASN A 248 -7.73 -4.58 0.76
C ASN A 248 -6.40 -4.62 0.01
N ASP A 249 -6.29 -3.96 -1.15
CA ASP A 249 -5.04 -3.88 -1.91
C ASP A 249 -3.95 -3.16 -1.10
N TYR A 250 -4.32 -2.09 -0.39
CA TYR A 250 -3.42 -1.41 0.54
C TYR A 250 -3.01 -2.32 1.71
N ALA A 251 -3.94 -3.08 2.29
CA ALA A 251 -3.62 -4.03 3.36
C ALA A 251 -2.68 -5.16 2.88
N ILE A 252 -2.86 -5.66 1.66
CA ILE A 252 -1.97 -6.64 1.02
C ILE A 252 -0.58 -6.04 0.81
N ALA A 253 -0.48 -4.82 0.27
CA ALA A 253 0.81 -4.13 0.09
C ALA A 253 1.53 -3.90 1.43
N ALA A 254 0.83 -3.45 2.46
CA ALA A 254 1.39 -3.25 3.81
C ALA A 254 1.77 -4.57 4.53
N ALA A 255 1.20 -5.71 4.13
CA ALA A 255 1.63 -7.03 4.60
C ALA A 255 2.85 -7.54 3.84
N GLN A 256 2.90 -7.35 2.51
CA GLN A 256 4.05 -7.68 1.68
C GLN A 256 5.28 -6.86 2.07
N GLN A 257 5.12 -5.56 2.30
CA GLN A 257 6.20 -4.67 2.79
C GLN A 257 6.76 -5.16 4.13
N ARG A 258 5.90 -5.55 5.09
CA ARG A 258 6.36 -6.09 6.37
C ARG A 258 7.12 -7.41 6.23
N ARG A 259 6.68 -8.31 5.33
CA ARG A 259 7.45 -9.54 5.01
C ARG A 259 8.82 -9.23 4.37
N GLN A 260 8.91 -8.21 3.51
CA GLN A 260 10.18 -7.75 2.93
C GLN A 260 11.11 -7.16 3.99
N LEU A 261 10.60 -6.36 4.93
CA LEU A 261 11.38 -5.81 6.04
C LEU A 261 11.93 -6.91 6.96
N ARG A 262 11.13 -7.94 7.29
CA ARG A 262 11.62 -9.10 8.05
C ARG A 262 12.72 -9.85 7.32
N GLN A 263 12.60 -10.00 6.01
CA GLN A 263 13.62 -10.67 5.19
C GLN A 263 14.93 -9.87 5.18
N GLN A 264 14.86 -8.55 4.96
CA GLN A 264 16.03 -7.65 5.04
C GLN A 264 16.67 -7.64 6.44
N ALA A 265 15.86 -7.73 7.50
CA ALA A 265 16.35 -7.80 8.88
C ALA A 265 17.06 -9.13 9.19
N ARG A 266 16.61 -10.26 8.61
CA ARG A 266 17.30 -11.55 8.70
C ARG A 266 18.59 -11.54 7.88
N GLU A 267 18.54 -11.11 6.63
CA GLU A 267 19.74 -10.97 5.77
C GLU A 267 20.79 -10.07 6.43
N LEU A 268 20.39 -8.98 7.09
CA LEU A 268 21.30 -8.12 7.84
C LEU A 268 21.91 -8.84 9.06
N ALA A 269 21.12 -9.60 9.82
CA ALA A 269 21.60 -10.36 10.97
C ALA A 269 22.48 -11.57 10.61
N GLU A 270 22.24 -12.21 9.45
CA GLU A 270 23.08 -13.28 8.92
C GLU A 270 24.46 -12.76 8.48
N ASN A 271 24.53 -11.54 7.95
CA ASN A 271 25.78 -10.90 7.54
C ASN A 271 26.53 -10.20 8.68
N ASP A 272 25.81 -9.56 9.62
CA ASP A 272 26.38 -8.90 10.79
C ASP A 272 25.47 -9.02 12.04
N PRO A 273 25.65 -10.08 12.85
CA PRO A 273 24.91 -10.27 14.10
C PRO A 273 25.15 -9.17 15.14
N ALA A 274 26.31 -8.50 15.11
CA ALA A 274 26.64 -7.45 16.08
C ALA A 274 25.84 -6.17 15.77
N LEU A 275 25.82 -5.75 14.50
CA LEU A 275 25.01 -4.63 14.03
C LEU A 275 23.50 -4.91 14.22
N ALA A 276 23.03 -6.14 14.02
CA ALA A 276 21.65 -6.51 14.31
C ALA A 276 21.26 -6.31 15.79
N ARG A 277 22.17 -6.63 16.72
CA ARG A 277 22.00 -6.37 18.16
C ARG A 277 22.04 -4.87 18.49
N GLU A 278 22.91 -4.08 17.85
CA GLU A 278 22.94 -2.62 18.01
C GLU A 278 21.66 -1.94 17.51
N LEU A 279 21.14 -2.38 16.35
CA LEU A 279 19.88 -1.91 15.75
C LEU A 279 18.62 -2.41 16.47
N ARG A 280 18.76 -3.35 17.43
CA ARG A 280 17.67 -3.90 18.26
C ARG A 280 16.63 -4.66 17.43
N ILE A 281 17.09 -5.36 16.39
CA ILE A 281 16.27 -6.28 15.59
C ILE A 281 15.70 -7.35 16.52
N GLY A 282 14.40 -7.63 16.39
CA GLY A 282 13.69 -8.57 17.24
C GLY A 282 13.36 -8.07 18.66
N ARG A 283 13.66 -6.81 19.00
CA ARG A 283 13.47 -6.27 20.36
C ARG A 283 12.47 -5.10 20.41
N PRO A 284 11.16 -5.37 20.26
CA PRO A 284 10.11 -4.34 20.33
C PRO A 284 9.89 -3.78 21.75
N ASP A 285 10.47 -4.40 22.78
CA ASP A 285 10.53 -3.88 24.15
C ASP A 285 11.56 -2.74 24.32
N LEU A 286 12.50 -2.60 23.39
CA LEU A 286 13.51 -1.55 23.43
C LEU A 286 13.18 -0.43 22.43
N PRO A 287 13.45 0.85 22.77
CA PRO A 287 13.29 1.94 21.81
C PRO A 287 14.27 1.73 20.64
N ARG A 288 13.74 1.66 19.43
CA ARG A 288 14.47 1.27 18.21
C ARG A 288 14.15 2.21 17.05
N THR A 289 15.14 2.43 16.18
CA THR A 289 15.04 3.30 14.99
C THR A 289 14.91 2.51 13.69
N TYR A 290 15.24 1.21 13.71
CA TYR A 290 15.11 0.28 12.59
C TYR A 290 13.74 -0.43 12.64
N ASP A 291 13.07 -0.56 11.49
CA ASP A 291 11.85 -1.35 11.36
C ASP A 291 12.18 -2.74 10.79
N ASP A 292 12.16 -3.74 11.67
CA ASP A 292 12.37 -5.14 11.33
C ASP A 292 11.12 -5.84 10.76
N GLY A 293 10.04 -5.11 10.48
CA GLY A 293 8.78 -5.69 10.01
C GLY A 293 7.98 -6.43 11.10
N GLY A 294 8.39 -6.31 12.36
CA GLY A 294 7.78 -6.94 13.53
C GLY A 294 8.36 -8.33 13.83
N LEU A 295 9.69 -8.45 13.86
CA LEU A 295 10.37 -9.65 14.38
C LEU A 295 10.38 -9.68 15.91
N VAL A 296 10.55 -10.88 16.46
CA VAL A 296 10.88 -11.12 17.87
C VAL A 296 12.14 -11.99 17.98
N ASP A 297 13.16 -11.51 18.67
CA ASP A 297 14.37 -12.25 19.01
C ASP A 297 14.10 -13.15 20.22
N VAL A 298 13.95 -14.45 19.96
CA VAL A 298 13.54 -15.42 20.98
C VAL A 298 14.63 -15.65 22.04
N ASN A 299 15.89 -15.36 21.71
CA ASN A 299 17.01 -15.56 22.63
C ASN A 299 17.12 -14.40 23.65
N HIS A 300 16.77 -13.16 23.26
CA HIS A 300 16.94 -11.99 24.13
C HIS A 300 15.66 -11.26 24.55
N ALA A 301 14.51 -11.47 23.89
CA ALA A 301 13.26 -10.82 24.27
C ALA A 301 12.74 -11.30 25.65
N PRO A 302 11.98 -10.46 26.38
CA PRO A 302 11.30 -10.87 27.62
C PRO A 302 10.07 -11.74 27.34
N ALA A 303 9.60 -12.49 28.34
CA ALA A 303 8.48 -13.43 28.20
C ALA A 303 7.18 -12.74 27.76
N GLU A 304 6.98 -11.47 28.14
CA GLU A 304 5.83 -10.64 27.81
C GLU A 304 5.76 -10.31 26.31
N VAL A 305 6.91 -10.17 25.65
CA VAL A 305 6.99 -9.98 24.19
C VAL A 305 6.78 -11.31 23.46
N ILE A 306 7.40 -12.38 23.94
CA ILE A 306 7.26 -13.72 23.35
C ILE A 306 5.81 -14.21 23.46
N ALA A 307 5.10 -13.87 24.53
CA ALA A 307 3.66 -14.12 24.71
C ALA A 307 2.75 -13.29 23.78
N GLY A 308 3.30 -12.33 23.02
CA GLY A 308 2.60 -11.63 21.95
C GLY A 308 2.68 -12.32 20.59
N LEU A 309 3.51 -13.35 20.41
CA LEU A 309 3.55 -14.09 19.14
C LEU A 309 2.26 -14.92 18.96
N PRO A 310 1.76 -15.11 17.72
CA PRO A 310 0.53 -15.87 17.46
C PRO A 310 0.53 -17.25 18.13
N GLY A 311 -0.52 -17.53 18.89
CA GLY A 311 -0.69 -18.80 19.61
C GLY A 311 0.28 -19.05 20.78
N MET A 312 1.28 -18.19 20.99
CA MET A 312 2.05 -18.17 22.23
C MET A 312 1.19 -17.61 23.37
N ASN A 313 1.50 -18.01 24.60
CA ASN A 313 0.84 -17.51 25.80
C ASN A 313 1.86 -17.34 26.93
N ALA A 314 1.46 -16.67 28.02
CA ALA A 314 2.38 -16.34 29.12
C ALA A 314 2.99 -17.56 29.84
N GLN A 315 2.35 -18.74 29.82
CA GLN A 315 2.97 -19.97 30.36
C GLN A 315 4.01 -20.51 29.38
N LEU A 316 3.68 -20.58 28.09
CA LEU A 316 4.58 -21.09 27.07
C LEU A 316 5.80 -20.19 26.86
N ALA A 317 5.60 -18.87 26.88
CA ALA A 317 6.68 -17.88 26.81
C ALA A 317 7.63 -17.94 28.01
N ARG A 318 7.15 -18.29 29.21
CA ARG A 318 8.03 -18.59 30.35
C ARG A 318 8.87 -19.84 30.11
N ARG A 319 8.27 -20.93 29.59
CA ARG A 319 9.04 -22.14 29.19
C ARG A 319 10.10 -21.85 28.13
N VAL A 320 9.84 -20.94 27.17
CA VAL A 320 10.85 -20.48 26.20
C VAL A 320 12.06 -19.83 26.91
N VAL A 321 11.79 -18.94 27.87
CA VAL A 321 12.83 -18.21 28.62
C VAL A 321 13.60 -19.12 29.58
N GLU A 322 12.96 -20.16 30.10
CA GLU A 322 13.57 -21.23 30.90
C GLU A 322 14.46 -22.12 30.02
N ALA A 323 13.90 -22.76 28.98
CA ALA A 323 14.61 -23.68 28.10
C ALA A 323 15.81 -23.03 27.38
N ARG A 324 15.73 -21.76 26.95
CA ARG A 324 16.88 -21.09 26.31
C ARG A 324 18.11 -20.94 27.23
N VAL A 325 17.90 -20.91 28.55
CA VAL A 325 19.01 -20.88 29.53
C VAL A 325 19.63 -22.28 29.68
N GLU A 326 18.82 -23.34 29.57
CA GLU A 326 19.29 -24.73 29.64
C GLU A 326 20.06 -25.15 28.38
N VAL A 327 19.60 -24.76 27.18
CA VAL A 327 20.25 -25.14 25.91
C VAL A 327 21.31 -24.14 25.42
N GLY A 328 21.43 -22.96 26.04
CA GLY A 328 22.38 -21.92 25.63
C GLY A 328 21.93 -21.07 24.44
N GLY A 329 20.61 -20.94 24.23
CA GLY A 329 19.98 -20.26 23.09
C GLY A 329 19.50 -21.22 22.00
N PHE A 330 18.50 -20.79 21.23
CA PHE A 330 18.01 -21.51 20.05
C PHE A 330 18.66 -20.95 18.78
N VAL A 331 18.74 -21.75 17.70
CA VAL A 331 19.20 -21.26 16.38
C VAL A 331 18.07 -21.23 15.34
N SER A 332 16.93 -21.86 15.61
CA SER A 332 15.77 -21.96 14.72
C SER A 332 14.43 -22.02 15.46
N ALA A 333 13.33 -21.86 14.73
CA ALA A 333 11.98 -22.07 15.27
C ALA A 333 11.68 -23.56 15.51
N GLU A 334 12.32 -24.43 14.74
CA GLU A 334 12.32 -25.88 14.88
C GLU A 334 12.92 -26.31 16.22
N ASP A 335 14.02 -25.70 16.68
CA ASP A 335 14.59 -25.98 18.01
C ASP A 335 13.62 -25.61 19.14
N VAL A 336 12.97 -24.44 19.04
CA VAL A 336 11.93 -24.01 19.99
C VAL A 336 10.75 -24.99 19.97
N SER A 337 10.40 -25.49 18.79
CA SER A 337 9.33 -26.47 18.60
C SER A 337 9.65 -27.80 19.25
N ILE A 338 10.91 -28.26 19.15
CA ILE A 338 11.39 -29.52 19.73
C ILE A 338 11.54 -29.40 21.25
N ALA A 339 12.17 -28.33 21.74
CA ALA A 339 12.41 -28.12 23.16
C ALA A 339 11.12 -27.96 23.99
N LEU A 340 10.02 -27.52 23.35
CA LEU A 340 8.77 -27.23 24.05
C LEU A 340 7.60 -28.16 23.72
N ASP A 341 7.79 -29.10 22.78
CA ASP A 341 6.75 -29.96 22.18
C ASP A 341 5.59 -29.14 21.58
N LEU A 342 5.92 -28.25 20.63
CA LEU A 342 4.94 -27.37 19.98
C LEU A 342 4.24 -28.07 18.80
N PRO A 343 2.91 -27.87 18.64
CA PRO A 343 2.19 -28.34 17.46
C PRO A 343 2.66 -27.58 16.19
N PRO A 344 2.84 -28.25 15.04
CA PRO A 344 3.47 -27.68 13.83
C PRO A 344 2.87 -26.38 13.26
N ARG A 345 1.64 -26.02 13.64
CA ARG A 345 1.02 -24.73 13.26
C ARG A 345 1.73 -23.54 13.93
N LEU A 346 2.14 -23.68 15.20
CA LEU A 346 2.88 -22.62 15.89
C LEU A 346 4.28 -22.46 15.30
N THR A 347 4.94 -23.57 14.94
CA THR A 347 6.26 -23.55 14.29
C THR A 347 6.24 -22.70 13.02
N ALA A 348 5.21 -22.81 12.19
CA ALA A 348 5.05 -21.99 10.98
C ALA A 348 4.87 -20.48 11.27
N ASP A 349 4.07 -20.13 12.29
CA ASP A 349 3.90 -18.73 12.72
C ASP A 349 5.20 -18.17 13.34
N LEU A 350 5.95 -18.99 14.07
CA LEU A 350 7.28 -18.63 14.58
C LEU A 350 8.25 -18.38 13.43
N VAL A 351 8.39 -19.29 12.45
CA VAL A 351 9.27 -19.11 11.28
C VAL A 351 9.01 -17.80 10.54
N GLU A 352 7.75 -17.33 10.41
CA GLU A 352 7.49 -16.03 9.80
C GLU A 352 7.92 -14.84 10.69
N LEU A 353 7.82 -14.95 12.01
CA LEU A 353 7.85 -13.82 12.95
C LEU A 353 9.04 -13.77 13.92
N THR A 354 9.89 -14.80 14.00
CA THR A 354 11.03 -14.85 14.91
C THR A 354 12.37 -14.66 14.23
N ILE A 355 13.36 -14.33 15.07
CA ILE A 355 14.79 -14.36 14.76
C ILE A 355 15.55 -14.92 15.97
N TYR A 356 16.78 -15.38 15.74
CA TYR A 356 17.59 -16.11 16.71
C TYR A 356 18.99 -15.50 16.70
N LEU A 357 19.20 -14.46 17.52
CA LEU A 357 20.52 -13.81 17.61
C LEU A 357 21.39 -14.56 18.65
N PRO A 358 22.69 -14.74 18.40
CA PRO A 358 23.66 -15.17 19.40
C PRO A 358 23.95 -14.03 20.40
#